data_AF-A0A3B1B0W4-F1
#
_entry.id   AF-A0A3B1B0W4-F1
#
_cell.length_a   1.000
_cell.length_b   1.000
_cell.length_c   1.000
_cell.angle_alpha   90.00
_cell.angle_beta   90.00
_cell.angle_gamma   90.00
#
_symmetry.space_group_name_H-M   'P 1'
#
loop_
_entity.id
_entity.type
_entity.pdbx_description
1 polymer ?
#
loop_
_entity_poly.entity_id
_entity_poly.type
_entity_poly.pdbx_seq_one_letter_code
_entity_poly.pdbx_strand_id
1 'polypeptide(L)'
;MKIYAWNSEKNETLKRERNISFEEIILNIQLGNEVDIYDHPNKVRYPNQKISVVMIEDYAYLVPYIEEKDEIFLKTIIPSRKATKQYIGDENE
;
A
#
# COMPACT_ATOMS: atom_id res chain seq x y z
N MET A 1 -15.38 9.20 6.24
CA MET A 1 -14.46 8.29 5.52
C MET A 1 -14.13 8.90 4.18
N LYS A 2 -12.87 8.87 3.76
CA LYS A 2 -12.46 9.28 2.41
C LYS A 2 -12.73 8.15 1.42
N ILE A 3 -12.95 8.50 0.17
CA ILE A 3 -13.16 7.51 -0.90
C ILE A 3 -11.80 7.08 -1.44
N TYR A 4 -11.59 5.78 -1.63
CA TYR A 4 -10.41 5.28 -2.33
C TYR A 4 -10.60 5.38 -3.84
N ALA A 5 -9.60 5.94 -4.50
CA ALA A 5 -9.55 6.08 -5.96
C ALA A 5 -8.23 5.53 -6.51
N TRP A 6 -8.27 5.02 -7.73
CA TRP A 6 -7.10 4.53 -8.45
C TRP A 6 -7.34 4.58 -9.96
N ASN A 7 -6.26 4.41 -10.74
CA ASN A 7 -6.37 4.23 -12.18
C ASN A 7 -6.72 2.76 -12.50
N SER A 8 -7.84 2.53 -13.19
CA SER A 8 -8.33 1.18 -13.49
C SER A 8 -7.38 0.38 -14.38
N GLU A 9 -6.78 0.99 -15.41
CA GLU A 9 -5.81 0.32 -16.29
C GLU A 9 -4.59 -0.17 -15.50
N LYS A 10 -4.08 0.68 -14.59
CA LYS A 10 -2.99 0.32 -13.70
C LYS A 10 -3.35 -0.85 -12.79
N ASN A 11 -4.57 -0.90 -12.29
CA ASN A 11 -5.06 -2.00 -11.47
C ASN A 11 -5.07 -3.32 -12.26
N GLU A 12 -5.56 -3.29 -13.50
CA GLU A 12 -5.57 -4.47 -14.36
C GLU A 12 -4.15 -4.94 -14.71
N THR A 13 -3.19 -4.02 -14.88
CA THR A 13 -1.77 -4.38 -15.02
C THR A 13 -1.25 -5.08 -13.76
N LEU A 14 -1.53 -4.56 -12.56
CA LEU A 14 -1.09 -5.15 -11.30
C LEU A 14 -1.68 -6.55 -11.08
N LYS A 15 -2.97 -6.73 -11.40
CA LYS A 15 -3.65 -8.04 -11.36
C LYS A 15 -2.95 -9.05 -12.28
N ARG A 16 -2.64 -8.65 -13.52
CA ARG A 16 -2.00 -9.54 -14.51
C ARG A 16 -0.54 -9.88 -14.17
N GLU A 17 0.25 -8.88 -13.75
CA GLU A 17 1.69 -9.04 -13.59
C GLU A 17 2.09 -9.58 -12.20
N ARG A 18 1.31 -9.26 -11.18
CA ARG A 18 1.68 -9.47 -9.77
C ARG A 18 0.60 -10.18 -8.97
N ASN A 19 -0.52 -10.54 -9.60
CA ASN A 19 -1.66 -11.19 -8.94
C ASN A 19 -2.11 -10.45 -7.67
N ILE A 20 -2.13 -9.12 -7.72
CA ILE A 20 -2.54 -8.24 -6.62
C ILE A 20 -3.37 -7.08 -7.17
N SER A 21 -4.34 -6.62 -6.40
CA SER A 21 -5.27 -5.56 -6.82
C SER A 21 -5.43 -4.46 -5.77
N PHE A 22 -5.87 -3.27 -6.19
CA PHE A 22 -6.20 -2.20 -5.26
C PHE A 22 -7.43 -2.53 -4.40
N GLU A 23 -8.40 -3.29 -4.93
CA GLU A 23 -9.56 -3.74 -4.17
C GLU A 23 -9.14 -4.62 -2.98
N GLU A 24 -8.17 -5.51 -3.19
CA GLU A 24 -7.60 -6.37 -2.16
C GLU A 24 -6.80 -5.59 -1.10
N ILE A 25 -6.05 -4.56 -1.53
CA ILE A 25 -5.39 -3.63 -0.61
C ILE A 25 -6.41 -2.93 0.28
N ILE A 26 -7.49 -2.39 -0.31
CA ILE A 26 -8.52 -1.68 0.45
C ILE A 26 -9.23 -2.60 1.42
N LEU A 27 -9.56 -3.83 1.00
CA LEU A 27 -10.14 -4.83 1.87
C LEU A 27 -9.24 -5.09 3.09
N ASN A 28 -7.94 -5.28 2.89
CA ASN A 28 -7.00 -5.52 3.98
C ASN A 28 -6.83 -4.30 4.89
N ILE A 29 -6.82 -3.08 4.35
CA ILE A 29 -6.84 -1.86 5.18
C ILE A 29 -8.11 -1.82 6.05
N GLN A 30 -9.28 -2.13 5.48
CA GLN A 30 -10.55 -2.16 6.22
C GLN A 30 -10.60 -3.25 7.30
N LEU A 31 -9.88 -4.36 7.08
CA LEU A 31 -9.72 -5.44 8.05
C LEU A 31 -8.71 -5.12 9.17
N GLY A 32 -8.01 -3.98 9.08
CA GLY A 32 -7.02 -3.56 10.07
C GLY A 32 -5.60 -4.06 9.80
N ASN A 33 -5.32 -4.55 8.60
CA ASN A 33 -3.99 -5.04 8.20
C ASN A 33 -3.06 -3.94 7.65
N GLU A 34 -3.43 -2.67 7.80
CA GLU A 34 -2.54 -1.53 7.60
C GLU A 34 -1.67 -1.35 8.84
N VAL A 35 -0.42 -1.77 8.78
CA VAL A 35 0.46 -1.86 9.95
C VAL A 35 1.33 -0.63 10.16
N ASP A 36 1.52 0.20 9.13
CA ASP A 36 2.26 1.45 9.24
C ASP A 36 1.89 2.44 8.12
N ILE A 37 2.07 3.74 8.40
CA ILE A 37 1.93 4.83 7.44
C ILE A 37 3.07 5.82 7.66
N TYR A 38 3.83 6.11 6.61
CA TYR A 38 4.91 7.09 6.68
C TYR A 38 5.02 7.94 5.41
N ASP A 39 5.64 9.11 5.53
CA ASP A 39 5.89 9.98 4.37
C ASP A 39 6.88 9.34 3.40
N HIS A 40 6.69 9.55 2.09
CA HIS A 40 7.64 9.08 1.10
C HIS A 40 9.06 9.62 1.40
N PRO A 41 10.10 8.77 1.48
CA PRO A 41 11.44 9.18 1.94
C PRO A 41 12.07 10.22 1.01
N ASN A 42 11.78 10.15 -0.29
CA ASN A 42 12.17 11.17 -1.27
C ASN A 42 11.05 12.21 -1.45
N LYS A 43 10.93 13.14 -0.49
CA LYS A 43 9.93 14.22 -0.52
C LYS A 43 10.14 15.23 -1.66
N VAL A 44 11.37 15.39 -2.14
CA VAL A 44 11.68 16.29 -3.26
C VAL A 44 11.03 15.80 -4.55
N ARG A 45 11.11 14.49 -4.80
CA ARG A 45 10.54 13.87 -6.01
C ARG A 45 9.05 13.55 -5.85
N TYR A 46 8.60 13.25 -4.64
CA TYR A 46 7.22 12.84 -4.35
C TYR A 46 6.65 13.67 -3.19
N PRO A 47 6.40 14.98 -3.42
CA PRO A 47 5.80 15.82 -2.40
C PRO A 47 4.38 15.33 -2.08
N ASN A 48 4.00 15.39 -0.80
CA ASN A 48 2.69 15.02 -0.28
C ASN A 48 2.26 13.56 -0.51
N GLN A 49 3.20 12.70 -0.91
CA GLN A 49 2.96 11.27 -1.02
C GLN A 49 3.30 10.57 0.29
N LYS A 50 2.38 9.74 0.75
CA LYS A 50 2.59 8.80 1.87
C LYS A 50 2.71 7.38 1.33
N ILE A 51 3.22 6.49 2.17
CA ILE A 51 3.30 5.06 1.94
C ILE A 51 2.53 4.38 3.06
N SER A 52 1.53 3.60 2.68
CA SER A 52 0.85 2.65 3.57
C SER A 52 1.55 1.30 3.45
N VAL A 53 1.80 0.64 4.59
CA VAL A 53 2.29 -0.73 4.64
C VAL A 53 1.12 -1.64 4.97
N VAL A 54 0.74 -2.48 4.01
CA VAL A 54 -0.40 -3.37 4.13
C VAL A 54 0.08 -4.81 4.13
N MET A 55 -0.35 -5.56 5.15
CA MET A 55 -0.11 -6.99 5.26
C MET A 55 -1.21 -7.75 4.54
N ILE A 56 -0.81 -8.66 3.67
CA ILE A 56 -1.71 -9.62 3.02
C ILE A 56 -1.07 -10.99 3.19
N GLU A 57 -1.77 -11.86 3.92
CA GLU A 57 -1.19 -13.11 4.42
C GLU A 57 0.16 -12.81 5.11
N ASP A 58 1.23 -13.51 4.72
CA ASP A 58 2.57 -13.36 5.28
C ASP A 58 3.48 -12.47 4.42
N TYR A 59 2.92 -11.47 3.74
CA TYR A 59 3.70 -10.56 2.90
C TYR A 59 3.30 -9.09 3.03
N ALA A 60 4.30 -8.21 3.10
CA ALA A 60 4.09 -6.77 3.18
C ALA A 60 4.11 -6.11 1.80
N TYR A 61 3.14 -5.24 1.57
CA TYR A 61 3.01 -4.43 0.37
C TYR A 61 3.10 -2.96 0.73
N LEU A 62 3.98 -2.24 0.03
CA LEU A 62 4.08 -0.78 0.12
C LEU A 62 3.14 -0.18 -0.90
N VAL A 63 2.23 0.67 -0.43
CA VAL A 63 1.20 1.30 -1.24
C VAL A 63 1.38 2.81 -1.17
N PRO A 64 2.07 3.41 -2.14
CA PRO A 64 2.16 4.86 -2.21
C PRO A 64 0.81 5.47 -2.58
N TYR A 65 0.42 6.52 -1.86
CA TYR A 65 -0.84 7.22 -2.08
C TYR A 65 -0.71 8.73 -1.84
N ILE A 66 -1.63 9.48 -2.45
CA ILE A 66 -1.83 10.90 -2.16
C ILE A 66 -3.16 11.03 -1.43
N GLU A 67 -3.15 11.78 -0.34
CA GLU A 67 -4.32 12.04 0.48
C GLU A 67 -4.79 13.47 0.25
N GLU A 68 -5.99 13.59 -0.31
CA GLU A 68 -6.67 14.87 -0.53
C GLU A 68 -7.82 15.04 0.47
N LYS A 69 -8.60 16.11 0.35
CA LYS A 69 -9.69 16.43 1.28
C LYS A 69 -10.73 15.30 1.40
N ASP A 70 -11.18 14.78 0.26
CA ASP A 70 -12.30 13.83 0.20
C ASP A 70 -11.89 12.44 -0.35
N GLU A 71 -10.67 12.31 -0.89
CA GLU A 71 -10.19 11.09 -1.54
C GLU A 71 -8.78 10.66 -1.10
N ILE A 72 -8.53 9.35 -1.21
CA ILE A 72 -7.20 8.72 -1.11
C ILE A 72 -6.90 8.08 -2.47
N PHE A 73 -5.94 8.64 -3.20
CA PHE A 73 -5.55 8.14 -4.52
C PHE A 73 -4.35 7.19 -4.45
N LEU A 74 -4.59 5.91 -4.70
CA LEU A 74 -3.56 4.87 -4.69
C LEU A 74 -2.76 4.89 -6.00
N LYS A 75 -1.43 4.98 -5.90
CA LYS A 75 -0.54 5.10 -7.08
C LYS A 75 -0.11 3.75 -7.62
N THR A 76 0.31 2.84 -6.74
CA THR A 76 0.81 1.51 -7.11
C THR A 76 0.89 0.59 -5.90
N ILE A 77 1.26 -0.67 -6.12
CA ILE A 77 1.42 -1.71 -5.11
C ILE A 77 2.79 -2.34 -5.31
N ILE A 78 3.65 -2.26 -4.29
CA ILE A 78 5.04 -2.72 -4.37
C ILE A 78 5.25 -3.82 -3.33
N PRO A 79 5.42 -5.09 -3.74
CA PRO A 79 5.80 -6.13 -2.80
C PRO A 79 7.17 -5.80 -2.21
N SER A 80 7.31 -5.86 -0.89
CA SER A 80 8.55 -5.49 -0.21
C SER A 80 8.98 -6.54 0.79
N ARG A 81 9.90 -7.42 0.36
CA ARG A 81 10.58 -8.38 1.25
C ARG A 81 11.22 -7.72 2.48
N LYS A 82 11.74 -6.50 2.32
CA LYS A 82 12.32 -5.73 3.43
C LYS A 82 11.25 -5.39 4.46
N ALA A 83 10.10 -4.89 4.01
CA ALA A 83 8.99 -4.59 4.90
C ALA A 83 8.42 -5.87 5.53
N THR A 84 8.30 -6.96 4.77
CA THR A 84 7.85 -8.26 5.30
C THR A 84 8.68 -8.67 6.52
N LYS A 85 10.01 -8.64 6.41
CA LYS A 85 10.91 -8.94 7.54
C LYS A 85 10.75 -7.97 8.71
N GLN A 86 10.49 -6.71 8.43
CA GLN A 86 10.36 -5.67 9.45
C GLN A 86 9.06 -5.80 10.24
N TYR A 87 7.94 -6.13 9.60
CA TYR A 87 6.60 -6.07 10.21
C TYR A 87 6.01 -7.44 10.57
N ILE A 88 6.46 -8.54 9.96
CA ILE A 88 6.14 -9.89 10.45
C ILE A 88 7.08 -10.28 11.60
N GLY A 89 8.29 -9.71 11.61
CA GLY A 89 9.30 -9.97 12.62
C GLY A 89 10.16 -11.18 12.32
N ASP A 90 11.36 -11.19 12.90
CA ASP A 90 11.88 -12.42 13.47
C ASP A 90 10.82 -12.90 14.48
N GLU A 91 10.02 -13.90 14.12
CA GLU A 91 9.20 -14.67 15.07
C GLU A 91 10.08 -15.54 15.98
N ASN A 92 11.14 -14.97 16.56
CA ASN A 92 11.99 -15.62 17.55
C ASN A 92 12.41 -14.59 18.61
N GLU A 93 11.53 -14.34 19.58
CA GLU A 93 11.92 -14.00 20.94
C GLU A 93 11.25 -14.96 21.93
#